data_AF-A0A6D2HIN2-F1
#
_entry.id   AF-A0A6D2HIN2-F1
#
_cell.length_a   1.000
_cell.length_b   1.000
_cell.length_c   1.000
_cell.angle_alpha   90.00
_cell.angle_beta   90.00
_cell.angle_gamma   90.00
#
_symmetry.space_group_name_H-M   'P 1'
#
loop_
_entity.id
_entity.type
_entity.pdbx_description
1 polymer ?
#
loop_
_entity_poly.entity_id
_entity_poly.type
_entity_poly.pdbx_seq_one_letter_code
_entity_poly.pdbx_strand_id
1 'polypeptide(L)'
;MSLVESTKRELQKLKDDGWDSLMTKVSSFCMKHDAEMLIMEEDFVDPRKPRKRTNITNMRQYKINCFYAVLDLQLQEFNDRFTEVNTDLLICMASLSPVDSFHDFDKEKLVRLAKFYPDDFSYGELLSLEQHLDIYIDNIRRDERFKSLNSLGDLSYLMVET
;
A
#
# COMPACT_ATOMS: atom_id res chain seq x y z
N MET A 1 -3.23 -6.32 -7.49
CA MET A 1 -3.24 -6.18 -6.02
C MET A 1 -2.54 -7.32 -5.26
N SER A 2 -1.90 -8.26 -5.96
CA SER A 2 -1.12 -9.35 -5.36
C SER A 2 -0.02 -8.88 -4.39
N LEU A 3 0.59 -7.73 -4.68
CA LEU A 3 1.59 -7.11 -3.80
C LEU A 3 1.01 -6.76 -2.43
N VAL A 4 -0.17 -6.13 -2.37
CA VAL A 4 -0.80 -5.74 -1.11
C VAL A 4 -1.12 -6.96 -0.26
N GLU A 5 -1.71 -8.00 -0.86
CA GLU A 5 -1.98 -9.25 -0.15
C GLU A 5 -0.69 -9.94 0.30
N SER A 6 0.35 -9.93 -0.55
CA SER A 6 1.65 -10.50 -0.20
C SER A 6 2.28 -9.77 0.97
N THR A 7 2.28 -8.43 0.96
CA THR A 7 2.80 -7.62 2.06
C THR A 7 2.03 -7.89 3.35
N LYS A 8 0.69 -7.98 3.31
CA LYS A 8 -0.13 -8.34 4.48
C LYS A 8 0.28 -9.71 5.05
N ARG A 9 0.44 -10.73 4.20
CA ARG A 9 0.88 -12.06 4.63
C ARG A 9 2.29 -12.04 5.24
N GLU A 10 3.22 -11.32 4.64
CA GLU A 10 4.59 -11.23 5.17
C GLU A 10 4.65 -10.47 6.50
N LEU A 11 3.84 -9.40 6.68
CA LEU A 11 3.71 -8.71 7.97
C LEU A 11 3.11 -9.63 9.04
N GLN A 12 2.10 -10.44 8.68
CA GLN A 12 1.52 -11.41 9.60
C GLN A 12 2.52 -12.50 10.00
N LYS A 13 3.24 -13.08 9.04
CA LYS A 13 4.33 -14.03 9.33
C LYS A 13 5.41 -13.43 10.22
N LEU A 14 5.80 -12.18 9.97
CA LEU A 14 6.77 -11.47 10.79
C LEU A 14 6.26 -11.28 12.23
N LYS A 15 4.96 -11.06 12.41
CA LYS A 15 4.34 -10.98 13.73
C LYS A 15 4.37 -12.34 14.45
N ASP A 16 4.02 -13.41 13.74
CA ASP A 16 3.86 -14.74 14.33
C ASP A 16 5.21 -15.37 14.67
N ASP A 17 6.16 -15.36 13.73
CA ASP A 17 7.42 -16.11 13.83
C ASP A 17 8.68 -15.21 13.81
N GLY A 18 8.52 -13.91 13.55
CA GLY A 18 9.65 -13.01 13.28
C GLY A 18 10.40 -12.50 14.49
N TRP A 19 9.84 -12.64 15.70
CA TRP A 19 10.43 -12.09 16.92
C TRP A 19 11.82 -12.68 17.22
N ASP A 20 11.97 -14.00 17.19
CA ASP A 20 13.24 -14.66 17.55
C ASP A 20 14.33 -14.37 16.51
N SER A 21 13.94 -14.28 15.23
CA SER A 21 14.81 -13.86 14.14
C SER A 21 15.29 -12.41 14.31
N LEU A 22 14.38 -11.50 14.69
CA LEU A 22 14.74 -10.12 15.02
C LEU A 22 15.73 -10.07 16.19
N MET A 23 15.46 -10.81 17.27
CA MET A 23 16.33 -10.84 18.45
C MET A 23 17.72 -11.40 18.15
N THR A 24 17.81 -12.40 17.27
CA THR A 24 19.10 -12.92 16.80
C THR A 24 19.90 -11.84 16.07
N LYS A 25 19.25 -11.06 15.19
CA LYS A 25 19.88 -9.93 14.49
C LYS A 25 20.32 -8.83 15.46
N VAL A 26 19.46 -8.45 16.40
CA VAL A 26 19.79 -7.47 17.46
C VAL A 26 20.99 -7.94 18.28
N SER A 27 21.02 -9.20 18.70
CA SER A 27 22.15 -9.78 19.45
C SER A 27 23.44 -9.69 18.64
N SER A 28 23.42 -10.10 17.37
CA SER A 28 24.61 -10.02 16.49
C SER A 28 25.10 -8.58 16.30
N PHE A 29 24.17 -7.62 16.23
CA PHE A 29 24.49 -6.20 16.13
C PHE A 29 25.15 -5.69 17.41
N CYS A 30 24.58 -6.01 18.58
CA CYS A 30 25.15 -5.62 19.86
C CYS A 30 26.57 -6.17 20.06
N MET A 31 26.77 -7.46 19.77
CA MET A 31 28.10 -8.10 19.83
C MET A 31 29.11 -7.43 18.90
N LYS A 32 28.70 -7.04 17.69
CA LYS A 32 29.58 -6.39 16.72
C LYS A 32 30.05 -4.99 17.16
N HIS A 33 29.26 -4.32 18.00
CA HIS A 33 29.47 -2.93 18.39
C HIS A 33 29.83 -2.78 19.88
N ASP A 34 30.17 -3.88 20.57
CA ASP A 34 30.42 -3.92 22.02
C ASP A 34 29.31 -3.25 22.85
N ALA A 35 28.07 -3.32 22.35
CA ALA A 35 26.92 -2.76 23.04
C ALA A 35 26.35 -3.79 24.02
N GLU A 36 26.01 -3.33 25.22
CA GLU A 36 25.38 -4.17 26.23
C GLU A 36 23.98 -4.60 25.76
N MET A 37 23.70 -5.90 25.86
CA MET A 37 22.40 -6.45 25.52
C MET A 37 21.47 -6.37 26.74
N LEU A 38 20.25 -5.90 26.53
CA LEU A 38 19.23 -5.85 27.57
C LEU A 38 18.84 -7.27 28.03
N ILE A 39 18.74 -7.45 29.35
CA ILE A 39 18.21 -8.68 29.96
C ILE A 39 16.69 -8.64 29.85
N MET A 40 16.10 -9.63 29.20
CA MET A 40 14.69 -9.62 28.82
C MET A 40 13.74 -9.87 30.00
N GLU A 41 14.23 -10.55 31.03
CA GLU A 41 13.53 -10.91 32.26
C GLU A 41 13.51 -9.75 33.27
N GLU A 42 14.36 -8.75 33.10
CA GLU A 42 14.42 -7.59 34.00
C GLU A 42 13.22 -6.66 33.84
N ASP A 43 12.95 -5.90 34.90
CA ASP A 43 11.94 -4.85 34.90
C ASP A 43 12.28 -3.75 33.88
N PHE A 44 11.30 -3.41 33.07
CA PHE A 44 11.38 -2.30 32.13
C PHE A 44 11.38 -0.97 32.86
N VAL A 45 12.43 -0.19 32.64
CA VAL A 45 12.57 1.18 33.15
C VAL A 45 12.23 2.17 32.05
N ASP A 46 11.17 2.95 32.24
CA ASP A 46 10.82 4.05 31.33
C ASP A 46 11.85 5.20 31.48
N PRO A 47 12.62 5.55 30.43
CA PRO A 47 13.58 6.64 30.50
C PRO A 47 12.96 7.99 30.86
N ARG A 48 11.67 8.20 30.52
CA ARG A 48 10.94 9.43 30.83
C ARG A 48 10.48 9.47 32.29
N LYS A 49 10.33 8.31 32.94
CA LYS A 49 9.87 8.18 34.34
C LYS A 49 10.64 7.09 35.08
N PRO A 50 11.95 7.26 35.34
CA PRO A 50 12.80 6.18 35.86
C PRO A 50 12.39 5.70 37.26
N ARG A 51 11.75 6.58 38.05
CA ARG A 51 11.30 6.27 39.42
C ARG A 51 9.99 5.47 39.46
N LYS A 52 9.30 5.30 38.32
CA LYS A 52 8.03 4.58 38.26
C LYS A 52 8.30 3.11 38.00
N ARG A 53 7.97 2.24 38.97
CA ARG A 53 7.89 0.80 38.72
C ARG A 53 6.72 0.50 37.80
N THR A 54 7.01 -0.05 36.64
CA THR A 54 6.02 -0.47 35.66
C THR A 54 5.55 -1.91 35.94
N ASN A 55 6.33 -2.72 36.68
CA ASN A 55 6.14 -4.16 36.87
C ASN A 55 5.93 -4.91 35.54
N ILE A 56 6.50 -4.38 34.45
CA ILE A 56 6.48 -4.94 33.11
C ILE A 56 7.90 -5.38 32.81
N THR A 57 8.10 -6.58 32.28
CA THR A 57 9.43 -7.03 31.86
C THR A 57 9.87 -6.37 30.56
N ASN A 58 11.17 -6.26 30.32
CA ASN A 58 11.72 -5.80 29.05
C ASN A 58 11.14 -6.60 27.87
N MET A 59 11.06 -7.93 27.99
CA MET A 59 10.46 -8.80 26.99
C MET A 59 9.03 -8.37 26.64
N ARG A 60 8.18 -8.16 27.66
CA ARG A 60 6.79 -7.77 27.43
C ARG A 60 6.69 -6.40 26.78
N GLN A 61 7.50 -5.43 27.22
CA GLN A 61 7.48 -4.10 26.65
C GLN A 61 7.89 -4.11 25.18
N TYR A 62 9.03 -4.70 24.84
CA TYR A 62 9.53 -4.64 23.46
C TYR A 62 8.78 -5.58 22.52
N LYS A 63 8.42 -6.78 22.95
CA LYS A 63 7.68 -7.73 22.10
C LYS A 63 6.24 -7.31 21.88
N ILE A 64 5.52 -6.97 22.95
CA ILE A 64 4.08 -6.69 22.86
C ILE A 64 3.83 -5.22 22.53
N ASN A 65 4.34 -4.31 23.36
CA ASN A 65 3.98 -2.89 23.27
C ASN A 65 4.75 -2.14 22.16
N CYS A 66 5.83 -2.72 21.62
CA CYS A 66 6.54 -2.14 20.48
C CYS A 66 6.36 -2.99 19.23
N PHE A 67 6.90 -4.22 19.20
CA PHE A 67 6.95 -5.03 17.99
C PHE A 67 5.56 -5.40 17.48
N TYR A 68 4.72 -6.03 18.31
CA TYR A 68 3.34 -6.36 17.92
C TYR A 68 2.50 -5.12 17.68
N ALA A 69 2.59 -4.11 18.55
CA ALA A 69 1.83 -2.87 18.38
C ALA A 69 2.10 -2.19 17.03
N VAL A 70 3.37 -2.10 16.60
CA VAL A 70 3.71 -1.50 15.31
C VAL A 70 3.19 -2.35 14.14
N LEU A 71 3.35 -3.67 14.20
CA LEU A 71 2.86 -4.55 13.14
C LEU A 71 1.34 -4.54 13.03
N ASP A 72 0.64 -4.48 14.16
CA ASP A 72 -0.82 -4.40 14.20
C ASP A 72 -1.32 -3.08 13.63
N LEU A 73 -0.67 -1.95 13.97
CA LEU A 73 -0.99 -0.66 13.37
C LEU A 73 -0.77 -0.67 11.86
N GLN A 74 0.33 -1.26 11.38
CA GLN A 74 0.58 -1.38 9.94
C GLN A 74 -0.47 -2.25 9.26
N LEU A 75 -0.77 -3.44 9.80
CA LEU A 75 -1.79 -4.33 9.26
C LEU A 75 -3.17 -3.68 9.24
N GLN A 76 -3.53 -2.97 10.30
CA GLN A 76 -4.78 -2.21 10.37
C GLN A 76 -4.84 -1.13 9.30
N GLU A 77 -3.80 -0.28 9.18
CA GLU A 77 -3.74 0.77 8.15
C GLU A 77 -3.89 0.18 6.73
N PHE A 78 -3.25 -0.97 6.47
CA PHE A 78 -3.38 -1.67 5.20
C PHE A 78 -4.79 -2.21 4.95
N ASN A 79 -5.52 -2.61 5.99
CA ASN A 79 -6.91 -3.03 5.86
C ASN A 79 -7.85 -1.83 5.64
N ASP A 80 -7.58 -0.71 6.32
CA ASP A 80 -8.40 0.49 6.23
C ASP A 80 -8.20 1.21 4.87
N ARG A 81 -6.97 1.22 4.33
CA ARG A 81 -6.69 1.83 3.02
C ARG A 81 -7.12 0.97 1.84
N PHE A 82 -6.88 -0.34 1.92
CA PHE A 82 -7.17 -1.28 0.83
C PHE A 82 -8.38 -2.14 1.16
N THR A 83 -9.51 -1.46 1.35
CA THR A 83 -10.83 -2.10 1.39
C THR A 83 -11.15 -2.72 0.03
N GLU A 84 -12.16 -3.59 -0.04
CA GLU A 84 -12.63 -4.15 -1.30
C GLU A 84 -12.97 -3.06 -2.33
N VAL A 85 -13.67 -2.02 -1.87
CA VAL A 85 -14.07 -0.86 -2.70
C VAL A 85 -12.86 -0.08 -3.21
N ASN A 86 -11.92 0.29 -2.33
CA ASN A 86 -10.74 1.08 -2.73
C ASN A 86 -9.81 0.27 -3.63
N THR A 87 -9.69 -1.03 -3.37
CA THR A 87 -8.92 -1.98 -4.18
C THR A 87 -9.50 -2.05 -5.59
N ASP A 88 -10.82 -2.18 -5.70
CA ASP A 88 -11.51 -2.24 -6.98
C ASP A 88 -11.40 -0.92 -7.76
N LEU A 89 -11.55 0.22 -7.07
CA LEU A 89 -11.33 1.54 -7.64
C LEU A 89 -9.90 1.69 -8.19
N LEU A 90 -8.87 1.26 -7.44
CA LEU A 90 -7.48 1.28 -7.89
C LEU A 90 -7.23 0.37 -9.09
N ILE A 91 -7.85 -0.82 -9.12
CA ILE A 91 -7.78 -1.73 -10.26
C ILE A 91 -8.41 -1.09 -11.50
N CYS A 92 -9.53 -0.41 -11.33
CA CYS A 92 -10.20 0.29 -12.43
C CYS A 92 -9.42 1.52 -12.90
N MET A 93 -8.73 2.25 -12.02
CA MET A 93 -7.83 3.33 -12.44
C MET A 93 -6.59 2.81 -13.18
N ALA A 94 -6.05 1.66 -12.75
CA ALA A 94 -4.88 1.06 -13.38
C ALA A 94 -5.14 0.65 -14.84
N SER A 95 -6.40 0.38 -15.23
CA SER A 95 -6.74 0.10 -16.63
C SER A 95 -6.71 1.33 -17.54
N LEU A 96 -6.40 2.53 -17.03
CA LEU A 96 -6.08 3.70 -17.86
C LEU A 96 -4.56 3.93 -17.96
N SER A 97 -3.73 3.02 -17.44
CA SER A 97 -2.28 3.18 -17.47
C SER A 97 -1.78 3.43 -18.90
N PRO A 98 -1.05 4.51 -19.17
CA PRO A 98 -0.56 4.80 -20.51
C PRO A 98 0.69 3.98 -20.89
N VAL A 99 1.27 3.28 -19.91
CA VAL A 99 2.45 2.42 -20.07
C VAL A 99 2.21 1.39 -21.18
N ASP A 100 3.27 1.15 -21.97
CA ASP A 100 3.26 0.20 -23.09
C ASP A 100 2.10 0.43 -24.07
N SER A 101 1.84 1.70 -24.40
CA SER A 101 0.76 2.12 -25.32
C SER A 101 -0.63 1.67 -24.84
N PHE A 102 -0.90 1.89 -23.55
CA PHE A 102 -2.16 1.51 -22.91
C PHE A 102 -2.44 0.01 -22.99
N HIS A 103 -1.42 -0.81 -22.71
CA HIS A 103 -1.55 -2.28 -22.77
C HIS A 103 -2.68 -2.80 -21.87
N ASP A 104 -2.76 -2.27 -20.64
CA ASP A 104 -3.71 -2.71 -19.62
C ASP A 104 -5.13 -2.12 -19.80
N PHE A 105 -5.39 -1.49 -20.96
CA PHE A 105 -6.67 -0.87 -21.25
C PHE A 105 -7.83 -1.87 -21.18
N ASP A 106 -8.81 -1.54 -20.35
CA ASP A 106 -9.99 -2.36 -20.13
C ASP A 106 -11.21 -1.45 -19.98
N LYS A 107 -12.05 -1.44 -21.02
CA LYS A 107 -13.23 -0.58 -21.07
C LYS A 107 -14.25 -0.90 -19.99
N GLU A 108 -14.45 -2.17 -19.64
CA GLU A 108 -15.45 -2.57 -18.64
C GLU A 108 -15.05 -2.06 -17.26
N LYS A 109 -13.76 -2.14 -16.94
CA LYS A 109 -13.20 -1.56 -15.71
C LYS A 109 -13.30 -0.04 -15.68
N LEU A 110 -13.09 0.64 -16.79
CA LEU A 110 -13.24 2.11 -16.85
C LEU A 110 -14.69 2.58 -16.73
N VAL A 111 -15.65 1.84 -17.32
CA VAL A 111 -17.07 2.10 -17.08
C VAL A 111 -17.44 1.83 -15.61
N ARG A 112 -16.86 0.79 -15.00
CA ARG A 112 -17.00 0.54 -13.56
C ARG A 112 -16.38 1.65 -12.72
N LEU A 113 -15.25 2.24 -13.14
CA LEU A 113 -14.64 3.39 -12.48
C LEU A 113 -15.62 4.56 -12.40
N ALA A 114 -16.27 4.89 -13.52
CA ALA A 114 -17.23 5.99 -13.58
C ALA A 114 -18.43 5.78 -12.63
N LYS A 115 -18.82 4.53 -12.37
CA LYS A 115 -19.90 4.21 -11.40
C LYS A 115 -19.54 4.55 -9.95
N PHE A 116 -18.27 4.73 -9.61
CA PHE A 116 -17.86 5.23 -8.29
C PHE A 116 -18.11 6.73 -8.11
N TYR A 117 -18.43 7.46 -9.18
CA TYR A 117 -18.66 8.90 -9.19
C TYR A 117 -20.09 9.23 -9.67
N PRO A 118 -21.11 8.87 -8.87
CA PRO A 118 -22.52 9.00 -9.28
C PRO A 118 -22.97 10.45 -9.48
N ASP A 119 -22.27 11.42 -8.87
CA ASP A 119 -22.55 12.85 -9.04
C ASP A 119 -21.95 13.42 -10.33
N ASP A 120 -20.93 12.77 -10.89
CA ASP A 120 -20.21 13.23 -12.10
C ASP A 120 -20.74 12.58 -13.38
N PHE A 121 -21.42 11.43 -13.28
CA PHE A 121 -21.93 10.70 -14.45
C PHE A 121 -23.42 10.37 -14.31
N SER A 122 -24.23 10.86 -15.25
CA SER A 122 -25.60 10.41 -15.42
C SER A 122 -25.69 8.99 -15.99
N TYR A 123 -26.83 8.33 -15.82
CA TYR A 123 -27.07 7.01 -16.41
C TYR A 123 -26.92 7.00 -17.94
N GLY A 124 -27.35 8.08 -18.61
CA GLY A 124 -27.21 8.21 -20.06
C GLY A 124 -25.74 8.33 -20.49
N GLU A 125 -24.92 9.05 -19.72
CA GLU A 125 -23.48 9.18 -19.98
C GLU A 125 -22.73 7.88 -19.72
N LEU A 126 -23.11 7.10 -18.70
CA LEU A 126 -22.52 5.78 -18.47
C LEU A 126 -22.78 4.81 -19.64
N LEU A 127 -23.94 4.90 -20.30
CA LEU A 127 -24.27 4.08 -21.47
C LEU A 127 -23.47 4.49 -22.70
N SER A 128 -23.25 5.79 -22.92
CA SER A 128 -22.44 6.28 -24.05
C SER A 128 -20.94 6.18 -23.80
N LEU A 129 -20.50 6.13 -22.53
CA LEU A 129 -19.11 6.07 -22.13
C LEU A 129 -18.36 4.88 -22.76
N GLU A 130 -19.01 3.72 -22.86
CA GLU A 130 -18.38 2.54 -23.47
C GLU A 130 -17.96 2.82 -24.93
N GLN A 131 -18.82 3.47 -25.70
CA GLN A 131 -18.53 3.85 -27.09
C GLN A 131 -17.47 4.95 -27.16
N HIS A 132 -17.52 5.92 -26.24
CA HIS A 132 -16.51 6.98 -26.17
C HIS A 132 -15.12 6.43 -25.84
N LEU A 133 -15.03 5.41 -24.98
CA LEU A 133 -13.78 4.75 -24.61
C LEU A 133 -13.15 4.01 -25.80
N ASP A 134 -13.95 3.35 -26.64
CA ASP A 134 -13.46 2.69 -27.86
C ASP A 134 -12.88 3.70 -28.86
N ILE A 135 -13.53 4.86 -29.01
CA ILE A 135 -13.04 5.95 -29.87
C ILE A 135 -11.77 6.58 -29.26
N TYR A 136 -11.76 6.81 -27.95
CA TYR A 136 -10.62 7.38 -27.23
C TYR A 136 -9.35 6.55 -27.42
N ILE A 137 -9.42 5.24 -27.18
CA ILE A 137 -8.25 4.37 -27.24
C ILE A 137 -7.73 4.21 -28.68
N ASP A 138 -8.61 4.18 -29.68
CA ASP A 138 -8.22 4.12 -31.09
C ASP A 138 -7.44 5.39 -31.52
N ASN A 139 -7.90 6.56 -31.08
CA ASN A 139 -7.22 7.83 -31.37
C ASN A 139 -5.84 7.91 -30.68
N ILE A 140 -5.79 7.61 -29.38
CA ILE A 140 -4.57 7.79 -28.59
C ILE A 140 -3.49 6.78 -28.96
N ARG A 141 -3.84 5.53 -29.28
CA ARG A 141 -2.85 4.55 -29.74
C ARG A 141 -2.25 4.89 -31.11
N ARG A 142 -2.95 5.67 -31.94
CA ARG A 142 -2.46 6.13 -33.25
C ARG A 142 -1.61 7.39 -33.16
N ASP A 143 -1.75 8.17 -32.09
CA ASP A 143 -0.98 9.40 -31.90
C ASP A 143 0.38 9.08 -31.25
N GLU A 144 1.45 9.32 -32.00
CA GLU A 144 2.84 9.08 -31.58
C GLU A 144 3.21 9.80 -30.29
N ARG A 145 2.55 10.94 -29.99
CA ARG A 145 2.81 11.72 -28.76
C ARG A 145 2.47 10.95 -27.50
N PHE A 146 1.53 10.01 -27.56
CA PHE A 146 1.06 9.24 -26.40
C PHE A 146 1.80 7.91 -26.20
N LYS A 147 2.70 7.50 -27.13
CA LYS A 147 3.33 6.17 -27.10
C LYS A 147 4.35 5.95 -25.97
N SER A 148 4.96 7.03 -25.47
CA SER A 148 6.08 6.96 -24.52
C SER A 148 5.75 7.54 -23.14
N LEU A 149 4.47 7.62 -22.81
CA LEU A 149 3.99 8.11 -21.51
C LEU A 149 4.20 7.05 -20.43
N ASN A 150 4.77 7.46 -19.29
CA ASN A 150 5.09 6.56 -18.19
C ASN A 150 4.15 6.74 -16.99
N SER A 151 3.35 7.80 -16.99
CA SER A 151 2.45 8.11 -15.89
C SER A 151 1.15 8.78 -16.36
N LEU A 152 0.11 8.67 -15.53
CA LEU A 152 -1.13 9.42 -15.71
C LEU A 152 -0.91 10.95 -15.63
N GLY A 153 0.16 11.39 -14.96
CA GLY A 153 0.57 12.80 -14.93
C GLY A 153 1.02 13.29 -16.30
N ASP A 154 1.83 12.49 -17.01
CA ASP A 154 2.27 12.81 -18.37
C ASP A 154 1.09 12.83 -19.33
N LEU A 155 0.17 11.86 -19.18
CA LEU A 155 -1.07 11.80 -19.96
C LEU A 155 -1.91 13.07 -19.77
N SER A 156 -2.15 13.46 -18.52
CA SER A 156 -2.97 14.64 -18.21
C SER A 156 -2.32 15.95 -18.66
N TYR A 157 -1.01 16.07 -18.57
CA TYR A 157 -0.27 17.21 -19.14
C TYR A 157 -0.46 17.30 -20.65
N LEU A 158 -0.24 16.19 -21.36
CA LEU A 158 -0.30 16.16 -22.82
C LEU A 158 -1.71 16.40 -23.37
N MET A 159 -2.74 15.95 -22.64
CA MET A 159 -4.16 16.23 -22.96
C MET A 159 -4.52 17.71 -22.85
N VAL A 160 -3.78 18.52 -22.10
CA VAL A 160 -4.02 19.98 -21.95
C VAL A 160 -3.21 20.79 -22.96
N GLU A 161 -2.05 20.31 -23.39
CA GLU A 161 -1.27 20.97 -24.43
C GLU A 161 -1.90 20.87 -25.83
N THR A 162 -2.74 19.87 -26.07
CA THR A 162 -3.56 19.69 -27.28
C THR A 162 -4.77 20.60 -27.34
#